data_AF-A0A151BIV4-F1
#
_entry.id   AF-A0A151BIV4-F1
#
_cell.length_a   1.000
_cell.length_b   1.000
_cell.length_c   1.000
_cell.angle_alpha   90.00
_cell.angle_beta   90.00
_cell.angle_gamma   90.00
#
_symmetry.space_group_name_H-M   'P 1'
#
loop_
_entity.id
_entity.type
_entity.pdbx_description
1 polymer ?
#
loop_
_entity_poly.entity_id
_entity_poly.type
_entity_poly.pdbx_seq_one_letter_code
_entity_poly.pdbx_strand_id
1 'polypeptide(L)'
;ASALTEVAKERIGVSVVKVKGTLNITCLAPNGVLKIKDALLKAKNVSRPRGTDIEIYVRAAPRYSIEVTARDYKIAEDVLRRAVETAIKGITRSGGEGFFKRE
;
A
#
# COMPACT_ATOMS: atom_id res chain seq x y z
N ALA A 1 -19.68 -11.52 -27.71
CA ALA A 1 -18.35 -10.90 -27.70
C ALA A 1 -17.72 -10.75 -26.29
N SER A 2 -18.45 -10.90 -25.18
CA SER A 2 -17.88 -10.69 -23.82
C SER A 2 -17.01 -11.86 -23.30
N ALA A 3 -17.32 -13.10 -23.67
CA ALA A 3 -16.63 -14.29 -23.15
C ALA A 3 -15.14 -14.38 -23.55
N LEU A 4 -14.78 -13.87 -24.74
CA LEU A 4 -13.38 -13.87 -25.21
C LEU A 4 -12.50 -12.88 -24.44
N THR A 5 -13.07 -11.78 -23.93
CA THR A 5 -12.32 -10.77 -23.17
C THR A 5 -12.02 -11.24 -21.73
N GLU A 6 -12.94 -11.99 -21.12
CA GLU A 6 -12.71 -12.62 -19.80
C GLU A 6 -11.58 -13.64 -19.87
N VAL A 7 -11.67 -14.59 -20.82
CA VAL A 7 -10.66 -15.65 -20.98
C VAL A 7 -9.30 -15.09 -21.42
N ALA A 8 -9.27 -14.03 -22.24
CA ALA A 8 -8.02 -13.39 -22.65
C ALA A 8 -7.32 -12.65 -21.50
N LYS A 9 -8.08 -12.05 -20.56
CA LYS A 9 -7.48 -11.40 -19.37
C LYS A 9 -6.89 -12.41 -18.39
N GLU A 10 -7.46 -13.61 -18.28
CA GLU A 10 -6.94 -14.67 -17.39
C GLU A 10 -5.62 -15.28 -17.87
N ARG A 11 -5.40 -15.37 -19.20
CA ARG A 11 -4.21 -16.03 -19.76
C ARG A 11 -3.06 -15.10 -20.15
N ILE A 12 -3.27 -13.78 -20.23
CA ILE A 12 -2.19 -12.83 -20.50
C ILE A 12 -1.55 -12.48 -19.17
N GLY A 13 -0.51 -13.24 -18.79
CA GLY A 13 0.38 -12.89 -17.69
C GLY A 13 1.07 -11.56 -17.99
N VAL A 14 0.47 -10.45 -17.54
CA VAL A 14 1.14 -9.15 -17.57
C VAL A 14 2.34 -9.28 -16.65
N SER A 15 3.54 -9.14 -17.22
CA SER A 15 4.79 -9.10 -16.46
C SER A 15 4.74 -7.91 -15.50
N VAL A 16 4.32 -8.19 -14.27
CA VAL A 16 4.23 -7.21 -13.19
C VAL A 16 5.32 -7.47 -12.16
N VAL A 17 5.92 -6.40 -11.70
CA VAL A 17 6.89 -6.41 -10.61
C VAL A 17 6.14 -6.15 -9.30
N LYS A 18 6.54 -6.86 -8.24
CA LYS A 18 6.01 -6.69 -6.89
C LYS A 18 7.12 -6.17 -5.97
N VAL A 19 6.89 -5.00 -5.37
CA VAL A 19 7.79 -4.41 -4.37
C VAL A 19 7.10 -4.51 -3.01
N LYS A 20 7.85 -4.95 -1.99
CA LYS A 20 7.35 -5.13 -0.63
C LYS A 20 8.07 -4.20 0.34
N GLY A 21 7.38 -3.80 1.40
CA GLY A 21 7.97 -3.07 2.51
C GLY A 21 7.17 -3.26 3.79
N THR A 22 7.78 -2.90 4.91
CA THR A 22 7.15 -3.02 6.24
C THR A 22 7.02 -1.65 6.89
N LEU A 23 5.79 -1.27 7.22
CA LEU A 23 5.42 -0.08 7.99
C LEU A 23 5.24 -0.45 9.45
N ASN A 24 5.95 0.22 10.34
CA ASN A 24 5.73 0.16 11.78
C ASN A 24 4.95 1.42 12.16
N ILE A 25 3.70 1.28 12.60
CA ILE A 25 2.84 2.41 12.95
C ILE A 25 2.35 2.24 14.38
N THR A 26 2.60 3.25 15.22
CA THR A 26 2.21 3.30 16.63
C THR A 26 1.34 4.53 16.88
N CYS A 27 0.32 4.38 17.72
CA CYS A 27 -0.50 5.51 18.14
C CYS A 27 -1.01 5.25 19.57
N LEU A 28 -0.64 6.13 20.50
CA LEU A 28 -0.98 6.01 21.92
C LEU A 28 -2.35 6.63 22.27
N ALA A 29 -3.07 7.15 21.28
CA ALA A 29 -4.40 7.69 21.49
C ALA A 29 -5.41 6.56 21.80
N PRO A 30 -6.47 6.84 22.59
CA PRO A 30 -7.52 5.85 22.90
C PRO A 30 -8.21 5.28 21.65
N ASN A 31 -8.28 6.07 20.57
CA ASN A 31 -8.79 5.66 19.25
C ASN A 31 -7.67 5.35 18.24
N GLY A 32 -6.49 4.93 18.71
CA GLY A 32 -5.30 4.73 17.88
C GLY A 32 -5.51 3.75 16.72
N VAL A 33 -6.19 2.62 16.97
CA VAL A 33 -6.46 1.61 15.92
C VAL A 33 -7.30 2.17 14.78
N LEU A 34 -8.33 2.97 15.08
CA LEU A 34 -9.18 3.62 14.08
C LEU A 34 -8.38 4.63 13.26
N LYS A 35 -7.52 5.41 13.92
CA LYS A 35 -6.61 6.37 13.27
C LYS A 35 -5.61 5.68 12.34
N ILE A 36 -5.03 4.56 12.78
CA ILE A 36 -4.11 3.75 11.96
C ILE A 36 -4.85 3.19 10.74
N LYS A 37 -6.05 2.64 10.94
CA LYS A 37 -6.87 2.13 9.84
C LYS A 37 -7.17 3.22 8.81
N ASP A 38 -7.56 4.41 9.25
CA ASP A 38 -7.85 5.54 8.36
C ASP A 38 -6.60 6.01 7.59
N ALA A 39 -5.45 6.08 8.26
CA ALA A 39 -4.16 6.42 7.63
C ALA A 39 -3.75 5.38 6.57
N LEU A 40 -3.90 4.09 6.86
CA LEU A 40 -3.60 3.01 5.91
C LEU A 40 -4.58 2.98 4.74
N LEU A 41 -5.86 3.25 4.97
CA LEU A 41 -6.86 3.35 3.90
C LEU A 41 -6.56 4.53 2.96
N LYS A 42 -6.11 5.66 3.49
CA LYS A 42 -5.63 6.79 2.68
C LYS A 42 -4.38 6.42 1.89
N ALA A 43 -3.44 5.69 2.49
CA ALA A 43 -2.25 5.19 1.81
C ALA A 43 -2.58 4.19 0.69
N LYS A 44 -3.63 3.36 0.84
CA LYS A 44 -4.12 2.46 -0.21
C LYS A 44 -4.73 3.21 -1.40
N ASN A 45 -5.37 4.35 -1.13
CA ASN A 45 -6.09 5.15 -2.13
C ASN A 45 -5.23 6.29 -2.73
N VAL A 46 -3.90 6.21 -2.63
CA VAL A 46 -3.03 7.19 -3.29
C VAL A 46 -3.18 7.14 -4.80
N SER A 47 -3.00 8.29 -5.45
CA SER A 47 -3.06 8.38 -6.91
C SER A 47 -2.04 7.44 -7.56
N ARG A 48 -2.54 6.46 -8.31
CA ARG A 48 -1.74 5.40 -8.92
C ARG A 48 -2.01 5.31 -10.42
N PRO A 49 -0.98 5.07 -11.25
CA PRO A 49 -1.15 4.89 -12.68
C PRO A 49 -1.93 3.61 -13.00
N ARG A 50 -2.47 3.53 -14.23
CA ARG A 50 -3.25 2.36 -14.66
C ARG A 50 -2.39 1.10 -14.63
N GLY A 51 -2.91 0.03 -14.02
CA GLY A 51 -2.18 -1.23 -13.87
C GLY A 51 -1.24 -1.28 -12.67
N THR A 52 -1.37 -0.34 -11.72
CA THR A 52 -0.72 -0.44 -10.41
C THR A 52 -1.74 -0.82 -9.34
N ASP A 53 -1.41 -1.83 -8.55
CA ASP A 53 -2.17 -2.22 -7.38
C ASP A 53 -1.37 -2.05 -6.08
N ILE A 54 -2.08 -1.75 -4.99
CA ILE A 54 -1.50 -1.49 -3.66
C ILE A 54 -2.27 -2.34 -2.67
N GLU A 55 -1.57 -3.26 -2.04
CA GLU A 55 -2.10 -4.15 -1.04
C GLU A 55 -1.44 -3.86 0.29
N ILE A 56 -2.24 -3.72 1.34
CA ILE A 56 -1.76 -3.45 2.69
C ILE A 56 -2.37 -4.51 3.60
N TYR A 57 -1.52 -5.23 4.31
CA TYR A 57 -1.91 -6.31 5.19
C TYR A 57 -1.38 -6.06 6.59
N VAL A 58 -2.14 -6.50 7.58
CA VAL A 58 -1.70 -6.49 8.98
C VAL A 58 -0.86 -7.74 9.20
N ARG A 59 0.43 -7.58 9.53
CA ARG A 59 1.31 -8.70 9.91
C ARG A 59 1.13 -9.01 11.40
N ALA A 60 1.35 -8.02 12.24
CA ALA A 60 1.20 -8.07 13.69
C ALA A 60 1.32 -6.63 14.20
N ALA A 61 0.46 -6.13 15.09
CA ALA A 61 0.66 -4.77 15.61
C ALA A 61 2.03 -4.64 16.30
N PRO A 62 2.82 -3.57 16.06
CA PRO A 62 2.58 -2.37 15.22
C PRO A 62 3.06 -2.49 13.74
N ARG A 63 3.41 -3.69 13.26
CA ARG A 63 3.91 -4.01 11.91
C ARG A 63 2.79 -4.28 10.89
N TYR A 64 2.82 -3.53 9.81
CA TYR A 64 1.96 -3.61 8.64
C TYR A 64 2.82 -3.86 7.41
N SER A 65 2.43 -4.79 6.54
CA SER A 65 3.10 -5.01 5.27
C SER A 65 2.39 -4.24 4.17
N ILE A 66 3.17 -3.59 3.32
CA ILE A 66 2.69 -2.93 2.11
C ILE A 66 3.34 -3.60 0.89
N GLU A 67 2.52 -3.96 -0.07
CA GLU A 67 2.94 -4.52 -1.35
C GLU A 67 2.40 -3.65 -2.48
N VAL A 68 3.26 -3.31 -3.43
CA VAL A 68 2.89 -2.56 -4.63
C VAL A 68 3.22 -3.41 -5.85
N THR A 69 2.22 -3.65 -6.67
CA THR A 69 2.35 -4.40 -7.93
C THR A 69 2.21 -3.42 -9.09
N ALA A 70 3.20 -3.32 -9.97
CA ALA A 70 3.16 -2.43 -11.13
C ALA A 70 3.85 -3.04 -12.34
N ARG A 71 3.79 -2.38 -13.50
CA ARG A 71 4.47 -2.82 -14.72
C ARG A 71 5.99 -2.60 -14.70
N ASP A 72 6.45 -1.66 -13.89
CA ASP A 72 7.85 -1.23 -13.84
C ASP A 72 8.29 -0.95 -12.40
N TYR A 73 9.55 -1.26 -12.07
CA TYR A 73 10.11 -1.04 -10.72
C TYR A 73 10.09 0.42 -10.33
N LYS A 74 10.37 1.34 -11.26
CA LYS A 74 10.37 2.77 -10.99
C LYS A 74 8.99 3.27 -10.59
N ILE A 75 7.96 2.76 -11.26
CA ILE A 75 6.55 3.08 -10.94
C ILE A 75 6.17 2.47 -9.59
N ALA A 76 6.51 1.20 -9.36
CA ALA A 76 6.21 0.53 -8.09
C ALA A 76 6.85 1.25 -6.91
N GLU A 77 8.12 1.65 -7.04
CA GLU A 77 8.88 2.34 -5.99
C GLU A 77 8.31 3.75 -5.72
N ASP A 78 7.97 4.49 -6.77
CA ASP A 78 7.39 5.82 -6.64
C ASP A 78 6.02 5.78 -5.96
N VAL A 79 5.17 4.83 -6.33
CA VAL A 79 3.86 4.63 -5.69
C VAL A 79 4.02 4.14 -4.25
N LEU A 80 4.94 3.22 -3.98
CA LEU A 80 5.25 2.75 -2.62
C LEU A 80 5.68 3.92 -1.73
N ARG A 81 6.61 4.76 -2.21
CA ARG A 81 7.07 5.94 -1.48
C ARG A 81 5.93 6.89 -1.15
N ARG A 82 5.08 7.22 -2.14
CA ARG A 82 3.91 8.08 -1.94
C ARG A 82 2.91 7.49 -0.94
N ALA A 83 2.66 6.18 -1.01
CA ALA A 83 1.80 5.47 -0.06
C ALA A 83 2.37 5.54 1.37
N VAL A 84 3.67 5.26 1.54
CA VAL A 84 4.37 5.33 2.83
C VAL A 84 4.33 6.75 3.40
N GLU A 85 4.66 7.76 2.61
CA GLU A 85 4.60 9.16 3.06
C GLU A 85 3.19 9.57 3.47
N THR A 86 2.17 9.12 2.74
CA THR A 86 0.76 9.40 3.07
C THR A 86 0.35 8.72 4.38
N ALA A 87 0.78 7.48 4.61
CA ALA A 87 0.54 6.76 5.86
C ALA A 87 1.20 7.47 7.05
N ILE A 88 2.48 7.82 6.92
CA ILE A 88 3.25 8.50 7.98
C ILE A 88 2.66 9.88 8.26
N LYS A 89 2.43 10.72 7.24
CA LYS A 89 1.79 12.04 7.42
C LYS A 89 0.40 11.91 8.05
N GLY A 90 -0.37 10.90 7.66
CA GLY A 90 -1.70 10.61 8.22
C GLY A 90 -1.66 10.27 9.71
N ILE A 91 -0.70 9.44 10.13
CA ILE A 91 -0.57 9.06 11.54
C ILE A 91 0.06 10.17 12.39
N THR A 92 1.06 10.88 11.87
CA THR A 92 1.69 12.01 12.58
C THR A 92 0.68 13.11 12.86
N ARG A 93 -0.19 13.44 11.88
CA ARG A 93 -1.30 14.38 12.11
C ARG A 93 -2.31 13.90 13.16
N SER A 94 -2.40 12.58 13.35
CA SER A 94 -3.29 11.96 14.31
C SER A 94 -2.65 11.77 15.70
N GLY A 95 -1.39 12.19 15.89
CA GLY A 95 -0.64 12.08 17.14
C GLY A 95 0.01 10.70 17.36
N GLY A 96 0.30 9.97 16.27
CA GLY A 96 1.09 8.73 16.32
C GLY A 96 2.40 8.86 15.55
N GLU A 97 3.18 7.78 15.56
CA GLU A 97 4.49 7.69 14.92
C GLU A 97 4.48 6.56 13.88
N GLY A 98 5.28 6.71 12.83
CA GLY A 98 5.33 5.78 11.71
C GLY A 98 6.74 5.66 11.16
N PHE A 99 7.26 4.43 11.07
CA PHE A 99 8.56 4.11 10.52
C PHE A 99 8.44 3.11 9.38
N PHE A 100 9.05 3.43 8.25
CA PHE A 100 9.16 2.51 7.13
C PHE A 100 10.49 1.77 7.16
N LYS A 101 10.44 0.45 7.01
CA LYS A 101 11.61 -0.41 6.86
C LYS A 101 11.51 -1.15 5.53
N ARG A 102 12.58 -1.07 4.75
CA ARG A 102 12.79 -1.87 3.56
C ARG A 102 13.38 -3.22 3.98
N GLU A 103 12.85 -4.30 3.42
CA GLU A 103 13.45 -5.64 3.49
C GLU A 103 14.26 -5.90 2.22
#